data_AF-A0AAN4Z5V5-F1
#
_entry.id   AF-A0AAN4Z5V5-F1
#
_cell.length_a   1.000
_cell.length_b   1.000
_cell.length_c   1.000
_cell.angle_alpha   90.00
_cell.angle_beta   90.00
_cell.angle_gamma   90.00
#
_symmetry.space_group_name_H-M   'P 1'
#
loop_
_entity.id
_entity.type
_entity.pdbx_description
1 polymer ?
#
loop_
_entity_poly.entity_id
_entity_poly.type
_entity_poly.pdbx_seq_one_letter_code
_entity_poly.pdbx_strand_id
1 'polypeptide(L)'
;IQTCSSNIVVELCRAHEVRHLFIRQIGFKATNFESFASQLAHLDVTLDIYENSHSAHLVYFNKAPVFWNKIIEGLREENVSLRMITRHDDNFDRNHYNYQMRAHIRCEKADSPNAQQPMFPVDHTRGFNLSSCRAYFDAPRPFLDELANELKEKHNVLMRLTTKEDPSFPNGGYGEYVSAHLRCEKGDAPSGHPLVAVETKRGFSI
;
A
#
# COMPACT_ATOMS: atom_id res chain seq x y z
N ILE A 1 2.02 9.60 -6.59
CA ILE A 1 1.23 10.83 -6.35
C ILE A 1 1.99 12.00 -6.97
N GLN A 2 1.77 12.21 -8.26
CA GLN A 2 2.17 13.38 -9.04
C GLN A 2 0.91 14.27 -9.08
N THR A 3 1.06 15.59 -9.07
CA THR A 3 0.10 16.70 -8.85
C THR A 3 -1.36 16.62 -9.35
N CYS A 4 -1.77 15.56 -10.05
CA CYS A 4 -3.12 15.37 -10.58
C CYS A 4 -4.11 14.63 -9.64
N SER A 5 -3.70 14.13 -8.46
CA SER A 5 -4.52 13.13 -7.73
C SER A 5 -5.09 13.53 -6.37
N SER A 6 -4.62 14.58 -5.69
CA SER A 6 -5.10 14.92 -4.33
C SER A 6 -6.51 15.52 -4.34
N ASN A 7 -6.77 16.47 -5.26
CA ASN A 7 -8.08 17.11 -5.36
C ASN A 7 -9.17 16.10 -5.75
N ILE A 8 -8.87 15.17 -6.66
CA ILE A 8 -9.81 14.11 -7.06
C ILE A 8 -10.20 13.24 -5.86
N VAL A 9 -9.24 12.89 -5.00
CA VAL A 9 -9.53 12.09 -3.80
C VAL A 9 -10.42 12.87 -2.82
N VAL A 10 -10.16 14.16 -2.62
CA VAL A 10 -11.01 15.02 -1.77
C VAL A 10 -12.45 15.10 -2.33
N GLU A 11 -12.59 15.30 -3.64
CA GLU A 11 -13.91 15.32 -4.30
C GLU A 11 -14.64 13.98 -4.17
N LEU A 12 -13.93 12.85 -4.34
CA LEU A 12 -14.51 11.52 -4.15
C LEU A 12 -14.96 11.31 -2.70
N CYS A 13 -14.15 11.72 -1.73
CA CYS A 13 -14.53 11.63 -0.32
C CYS A 13 -15.78 12.45 -0.02
N ARG A 14 -15.88 13.66 -0.59
CA ARG A 14 -17.06 14.52 -0.46
C ARG A 14 -18.30 13.91 -1.12
N ALA A 15 -18.18 13.45 -2.36
CA ALA A 15 -19.30 12.94 -3.15
C ALA A 15 -19.88 11.64 -2.60
N HIS A 16 -19.04 10.82 -1.94
CA HIS A 16 -19.43 9.52 -1.40
C HIS A 16 -19.51 9.47 0.13
N GLU A 17 -19.48 10.64 0.80
CA GLU A 17 -19.54 10.76 2.26
C GLU A 17 -18.55 9.85 3.00
N VAL A 18 -17.35 9.69 2.44
CA VAL A 18 -16.30 8.87 3.04
C VAL A 18 -15.92 9.50 4.38
N ARG A 19 -15.85 8.70 5.44
CA ARG A 19 -15.41 9.14 6.77
C ARG A 19 -14.02 8.65 7.16
N HIS A 20 -13.51 7.67 6.42
CA HIS A 20 -12.21 7.08 6.67
C HIS A 20 -11.52 6.80 5.33
N LEU A 21 -10.37 7.43 5.11
CA LEU A 21 -9.51 7.17 3.99
C LEU A 21 -8.22 6.52 4.48
N PHE A 22 -7.82 5.41 3.86
CA PHE A 22 -6.54 4.77 4.14
C PHE A 22 -5.66 4.72 2.88
N ILE A 23 -4.36 4.96 3.04
CA ILE A 23 -3.38 4.98 1.97
C ILE A 23 -2.16 4.14 2.37
N ARG A 24 -1.71 3.24 1.49
CA ARG A 24 -0.43 2.54 1.65
C ARG A 24 0.59 3.12 0.69
N GLN A 25 1.80 3.44 1.16
CA GLN A 25 2.88 3.96 0.31
C GLN A 25 4.27 3.54 0.80
N ILE A 26 5.23 3.45 -0.13
CA ILE A 26 6.62 3.06 0.16
C ILE A 26 7.45 4.27 0.66
N GLY A 27 7.06 5.49 0.32
CA GLY A 27 7.73 6.72 0.77
C GLY A 27 6.84 7.95 0.61
N PHE A 28 7.25 9.07 1.22
CA PHE A 28 6.41 10.28 1.26
C PHE A 28 6.73 11.26 0.15
N LYS A 29 5.74 11.56 -0.69
CA LYS A 29 5.78 12.73 -1.58
C LYS A 29 5.11 13.89 -0.84
N ALA A 30 5.93 14.83 -0.38
CA ALA A 30 5.52 15.91 0.51
C ALA A 30 4.69 17.02 -0.15
N THR A 31 4.66 17.08 -1.48
CA THR A 31 4.03 18.20 -2.19
C THR A 31 2.55 18.30 -1.83
N ASN A 32 2.18 19.41 -1.18
CA ASN A 32 0.81 19.74 -0.76
C ASN A 32 0.19 18.81 0.29
N PHE A 33 0.99 18.07 1.06
CA PHE A 33 0.45 17.16 2.07
C PHE A 33 -0.38 17.89 3.13
N GLU A 34 0.10 19.01 3.67
CA GLU A 34 -0.61 19.79 4.69
C GLU A 34 -2.01 20.19 4.19
N SER A 35 -2.06 20.81 3.00
CA SER A 35 -3.32 21.19 2.35
C SER A 35 -4.23 19.97 2.09
N PHE A 36 -3.67 18.84 1.67
CA PHE A 36 -4.45 17.63 1.42
C PHE A 36 -5.06 17.06 2.71
N ALA A 37 -4.26 16.94 3.77
CA ALA A 37 -4.72 16.46 5.07
C ALA A 37 -5.76 17.41 5.68
N SER A 38 -5.53 18.72 5.55
CA SER A 38 -6.49 19.73 5.98
C SER A 38 -7.83 19.62 5.25
N GLN A 39 -7.81 19.55 3.91
CA GLN A 39 -9.05 19.44 3.12
C GLN A 39 -9.88 18.20 3.50
N LEU A 40 -9.22 17.08 3.81
CA LEU A 40 -9.89 15.87 4.27
C LEU A 40 -10.44 16.03 5.69
N ALA A 41 -9.68 16.61 6.61
CA ALA A 41 -10.15 16.86 7.98
C ALA A 41 -11.35 17.80 8.03
N HIS A 42 -11.42 18.81 7.14
CA HIS A 42 -12.58 19.70 6.99
C HIS A 42 -13.85 18.99 6.49
N LEU A 43 -13.71 17.82 5.87
CA LEU A 43 -14.82 16.93 5.47
C LEU A 43 -15.14 15.89 6.55
N ASP A 44 -14.55 16.00 7.74
CA ASP A 44 -14.57 15.00 8.81
C ASP A 44 -14.12 13.61 8.33
N VAL A 45 -13.11 13.57 7.46
CA VAL A 45 -12.44 12.34 7.01
C VAL A 45 -11.23 12.09 7.90
N THR A 46 -11.15 10.93 8.55
CA THR A 46 -9.91 10.43 9.14
C THR A 46 -9.02 9.86 8.04
N LEU A 47 -7.80 10.38 7.90
CA LEU A 47 -6.79 9.92 6.96
C LEU A 47 -5.74 9.07 7.67
N ASP A 48 -5.63 7.80 7.30
CA ASP A 48 -4.57 6.91 7.72
C ASP A 48 -3.58 6.63 6.59
N ILE A 49 -2.29 6.76 6.88
CA ILE A 49 -1.22 6.51 5.92
C ILE A 49 -0.25 5.51 6.51
N TYR A 50 -0.05 4.40 5.79
CA TYR A 50 0.85 3.32 6.19
C TYR A 50 2.10 3.29 5.33
N GLU A 51 3.27 3.27 5.98
CA GLU A 51 4.55 3.05 5.32
C GLU A 51 4.77 1.55 5.12
N ASN A 52 4.78 1.12 3.86
CA ASN A 52 5.14 -0.25 3.47
C ASN A 52 6.53 -0.24 2.84
N SER A 53 7.57 -0.57 3.60
CA SER A 53 8.95 -0.55 3.09
C SER A 53 9.78 -1.69 3.69
N HIS A 54 10.56 -2.34 2.82
CA HIS A 54 11.54 -3.36 3.22
C HIS A 54 12.88 -2.76 3.66
N SER A 55 13.09 -1.47 3.44
CA SER A 55 14.33 -0.82 3.85
C SER A 55 14.38 -0.67 5.37
N ALA A 56 15.55 -0.90 5.97
CA ALA A 56 15.78 -0.77 7.40
C ALA A 56 16.14 0.67 7.85
N HIS A 57 16.15 1.66 6.95
CA HIS A 57 16.55 3.03 7.30
C HIS A 57 15.63 3.65 8.36
N LEU A 58 16.19 4.31 9.38
CA LEU A 58 15.45 4.92 10.50
C LEU A 58 14.62 6.17 10.11
N VAL A 59 14.51 6.46 8.83
CA VAL A 59 13.89 7.68 8.31
C VAL A 59 12.49 7.32 7.82
N TYR A 60 11.47 7.50 8.67
CA TYR A 60 10.09 7.12 8.36
C TYR A 60 9.53 7.92 7.20
N PHE A 61 9.02 7.18 6.22
CA PHE A 61 8.70 7.63 4.88
C PHE A 61 9.81 8.46 4.20
N ASN A 62 11.07 8.16 4.52
CA ASN A 62 12.26 8.90 4.07
C ASN A 62 12.26 10.39 4.47
N LYS A 63 11.62 10.75 5.59
CA LYS A 63 11.68 12.10 6.20
C LYS A 63 12.24 12.10 7.63
N ALA A 64 13.05 13.10 7.95
CA ALA A 64 13.62 13.29 9.29
C ALA A 64 12.56 13.78 10.30
N PRO A 65 12.75 13.59 11.62
CA PRO A 65 11.80 14.06 12.64
C PRO A 65 11.47 15.56 12.54
N VAL A 66 12.46 16.40 12.26
CA VAL A 66 12.26 17.86 12.10
C VAL A 66 11.29 18.21 10.96
N PHE A 67 11.24 17.39 9.92
CA PHE A 67 10.28 17.57 8.84
C PHE A 67 8.85 17.38 9.36
N TRP A 68 8.62 16.29 10.10
CA TRP A 68 7.29 15.99 10.66
C TRP A 68 6.84 17.00 11.70
N ASN A 69 7.75 17.49 12.55
CA ASN A 69 7.43 18.55 13.50
C ASN A 69 6.90 19.81 12.80
N LYS A 70 7.53 20.21 11.68
CA LYS A 70 7.05 21.34 10.88
C LYS A 70 5.65 21.09 10.29
N ILE A 71 5.39 19.88 9.77
CA ILE A 71 4.05 19.52 9.27
C ILE A 71 3.01 19.57 10.39
N ILE A 72 3.34 19.08 11.58
CA ILE A 72 2.46 19.10 12.77
C ILE A 72 2.11 20.53 13.17
N GLU A 73 3.09 21.43 13.16
CA GLU A 73 2.87 22.84 13.47
C GLU A 73 1.90 23.48 12.46
N GLY A 74 2.12 23.29 11.15
CA GLY A 74 1.22 23.82 10.12
C GLY A 74 -0.20 23.27 10.21
N LEU A 75 -0.35 21.96 10.42
CA LEU A 75 -1.68 21.34 10.58
C LEU A 75 -2.40 21.77 11.86
N ARG A 76 -1.65 22.06 12.94
CA ARG A 76 -2.24 22.55 14.19
C ARG A 76 -2.92 23.90 14.02
N GLU A 77 -2.35 24.79 13.20
CA GLU A 77 -2.97 26.10 12.88
C GLU A 77 -4.34 25.94 12.22
N GLU A 78 -4.57 24.81 11.53
CA GLU A 78 -5.83 24.48 10.86
C GLU A 78 -6.74 23.55 11.69
N ASN A 79 -6.48 23.40 13.00
CA ASN A 79 -7.22 22.50 13.89
C ASN A 79 -7.21 21.02 13.43
N VAL A 80 -6.09 20.59 12.83
CA VAL A 80 -5.85 19.21 12.40
C VAL A 80 -4.78 18.58 13.27
N SER A 81 -5.09 17.40 13.82
CA SER A 81 -4.16 16.56 14.55
C SER A 81 -3.44 15.65 13.55
N LEU A 82 -2.10 15.62 13.65
CA LEU A 82 -1.27 14.60 13.01
C LEU A 82 -0.57 13.80 14.10
N ARG A 83 -0.76 12.49 14.08
CA ARG A 83 -0.07 11.55 14.96
C ARG A 83 0.67 10.51 14.14
N MET A 84 1.81 10.10 14.63
CA MET A 84 2.60 9.02 14.03
C MET A 84 2.90 7.99 15.11
N ILE A 85 2.69 6.72 14.78
CA ILE A 85 3.29 5.62 15.50
C ILE A 85 4.19 4.83 14.55
N THR A 86 5.17 4.16 15.13
CA THR A 86 6.23 3.48 14.41
C THR A 86 6.51 2.16 15.07
N ARG A 87 7.08 1.19 14.32
CA ARG A 87 7.41 -0.15 14.84
C ARG A 87 8.35 -0.15 16.07
N HIS A 88 8.97 0.99 16.35
CA HIS A 88 9.88 1.20 17.48
C HIS A 88 9.19 1.79 18.71
N ASP A 89 7.93 2.23 18.59
CA ASP A 89 7.13 2.71 19.71
C ASP A 89 6.49 1.54 20.47
N ASP A 90 6.43 1.64 21.80
CA ASP A 90 5.90 0.59 22.67
C ASP A 90 4.42 0.27 22.42
N ASN A 91 3.67 1.27 21.95
CA ASN A 91 2.24 1.15 21.63
C ASN A 91 1.98 0.68 20.18
N PHE A 92 3.02 0.30 19.44
CA PHE A 92 2.85 -0.25 18.09
C PHE A 92 2.41 -1.70 18.14
N ASP A 93 1.14 -1.93 17.85
CA ASP A 93 0.53 -3.25 17.95
C ASP A 93 0.95 -4.20 16.81
N ARG A 94 2.08 -4.88 17.00
CA ARG A 94 2.66 -5.81 16.02
C ARG A 94 1.73 -6.96 15.61
N ASN A 95 0.70 -7.27 16.39
CA ASN A 95 -0.25 -8.33 16.06
C ASN A 95 -1.33 -7.83 15.07
N HIS A 96 -1.68 -6.55 15.15
CA HIS A 96 -2.66 -5.94 14.25
C HIS A 96 -2.01 -5.32 13.00
N TYR A 97 -0.76 -4.83 13.11
CA TYR A 97 0.00 -4.35 11.96
C TYR A 97 0.65 -5.52 11.20
N ASN A 98 0.55 -5.51 9.86
CA ASN A 98 1.33 -6.41 9.02
C ASN A 98 2.84 -6.18 9.26
N TYR A 99 3.65 -7.25 9.31
CA TYR A 99 5.11 -7.19 9.56
C TYR A 99 5.88 -6.22 8.65
N GLN A 100 5.35 -5.91 7.47
CA GLN A 100 5.97 -4.97 6.53
C GLN A 100 5.68 -3.49 6.85
N MET A 101 4.75 -3.21 7.78
CA MET A 101 4.39 -1.84 8.18
C MET A 101 5.43 -1.29 9.14
N ARG A 102 6.01 -0.14 8.79
CA ARG A 102 7.06 0.50 9.60
C ARG A 102 6.56 1.69 10.40
N ALA A 103 5.65 2.45 9.81
CA ALA A 103 5.04 3.63 10.41
C ALA A 103 3.59 3.77 9.95
N HIS A 104 2.80 4.41 10.80
CA HIS A 104 1.41 4.75 10.57
C HIS A 104 1.21 6.20 10.98
N ILE A 105 0.73 7.02 10.05
CA ILE A 105 0.33 8.40 10.31
C ILE A 105 -1.20 8.47 10.28
N ARG A 106 -1.79 9.11 11.29
CA ARG A 106 -3.20 9.49 11.30
C ARG A 106 -3.32 11.00 11.27
N CYS A 107 -4.10 11.51 10.33
CA CYS A 107 -4.53 12.90 10.27
C CYS A 107 -6.04 12.96 10.45
N GLU A 108 -6.50 13.80 11.36
CA GLU A 108 -7.92 13.98 11.64
C GLU A 108 -8.16 15.33 12.31
N LYS A 109 -9.41 15.77 12.36
CA LYS A 109 -9.77 16.98 13.10
C LYS A 109 -9.35 16.85 14.57
N ALA A 110 -8.77 17.88 15.16
CA ALA A 110 -8.15 17.78 16.48
C ALA A 110 -9.15 17.52 17.63
N ASP A 111 -10.41 17.92 17.44
CA ASP A 111 -11.54 17.66 18.34
C ASP A 111 -12.27 16.34 18.04
N SER A 112 -11.76 15.54 17.09
CA SER A 112 -12.30 14.21 16.78
C SER A 112 -12.26 13.30 18.02
N PRO A 113 -13.32 12.52 18.29
CA PRO A 113 -13.33 11.51 19.36
C PRO A 113 -12.17 10.51 19.26
N ASN A 114 -11.65 10.31 18.05
CA ASN A 114 -10.56 9.39 17.75
C ASN A 114 -9.17 10.00 17.97
N ALA A 115 -9.06 11.33 18.10
CA ALA A 115 -7.79 12.06 18.24
C ALA A 115 -6.98 11.65 19.47
N GLN A 116 -7.63 11.12 20.51
CA GLN A 116 -7.00 10.65 21.74
C GLN A 116 -6.92 9.11 21.85
N GLN A 117 -7.56 8.38 20.95
CA GLN A 117 -7.56 6.91 21.01
C GLN A 117 -6.24 6.32 20.51
N PRO A 118 -5.81 5.16 21.03
CA PRO A 118 -4.66 4.44 20.48
C PRO A 118 -4.82 4.21 18.97
N MET A 119 -3.71 4.31 18.24
CA MET A 119 -3.72 4.11 16.80
C MET A 119 -3.65 2.62 16.45
N PHE A 120 -4.78 2.06 16.05
CA PHE A 120 -4.87 0.73 15.44
C PHE A 120 -4.99 0.84 13.92
N PRO A 121 -4.49 -0.17 13.17
CA PRO A 121 -4.71 -0.22 11.73
C PRO A 121 -6.20 -0.39 11.44
N VAL A 122 -6.66 0.15 10.33
CA VAL A 122 -8.06 -0.02 9.90
C VAL A 122 -8.31 -1.49 9.55
N ASP A 123 -9.33 -2.06 10.18
CA ASP A 123 -9.82 -3.40 9.86
C ASP A 123 -10.42 -3.41 8.44
N HIS A 124 -9.81 -4.21 7.58
CA HIS A 124 -10.09 -4.26 6.15
C HIS A 124 -11.20 -5.26 5.81
N THR A 125 -12.19 -5.41 6.69
CA THR A 125 -13.34 -6.32 6.47
C THR A 125 -14.34 -5.75 5.47
N ARG A 126 -14.39 -4.42 5.27
CA ARG A 126 -15.21 -3.74 4.25
C ARG A 126 -14.47 -2.54 3.67
N GLY A 127 -13.75 -2.77 2.59
CA GLY A 127 -13.03 -1.74 1.86
C GLY A 127 -12.20 -2.36 0.74
N PHE A 128 -12.03 -1.61 -0.35
CA PHE A 128 -11.16 -1.86 -1.50
C PHE A 128 -10.17 -3.05 -1.33
N ASN A 129 -10.40 -4.13 -2.09
CA ASN A 129 -9.64 -5.38 -1.96
C ASN A 129 -8.15 -5.16 -2.26
N LEU A 130 -7.29 -5.55 -1.31
CA LEU A 130 -5.83 -5.54 -1.40
C LEU A 130 -5.29 -6.26 -2.64
N SER A 131 -5.98 -7.26 -3.17
CA SER A 131 -5.57 -7.94 -4.42
C SER A 131 -5.51 -6.98 -5.62
N SER A 132 -6.36 -5.94 -5.64
CA SER A 132 -6.44 -4.92 -6.69
C SER A 132 -5.36 -3.82 -6.57
N CYS A 133 -4.90 -3.54 -5.35
CA CYS A 133 -3.86 -2.53 -5.06
C CYS A 133 -2.47 -3.12 -4.84
N ARG A 134 -2.33 -4.45 -4.84
CA ARG A 134 -1.02 -5.08 -4.79
C ARG A 134 -0.31 -4.84 -6.11
N ALA A 135 0.78 -4.08 -6.01
CA ALA A 135 1.76 -4.03 -7.07
C ALA A 135 2.59 -5.31 -7.01
N TYR A 136 2.64 -6.02 -8.12
CA TYR A 136 3.56 -7.12 -8.35
C TYR A 136 4.52 -6.65 -9.43
N PHE A 137 5.83 -6.78 -9.19
CA PHE A 137 6.84 -6.28 -10.13
C PHE A 137 6.66 -4.77 -10.43
N ASP A 138 6.40 -3.97 -9.39
CA ASP A 138 6.13 -2.52 -9.46
C ASP A 138 4.92 -2.10 -10.32
N ALA A 139 4.08 -3.06 -10.74
CA ALA A 139 2.90 -2.83 -11.54
C ALA A 139 1.62 -3.34 -10.86
N PRO A 140 0.51 -2.58 -10.88
CA PRO A 140 -0.75 -3.01 -10.29
C PRO A 140 -1.37 -4.17 -11.10
N ARG A 141 -2.11 -5.06 -10.44
CA ARG A 141 -2.70 -6.24 -11.10
C ARG A 141 -3.53 -5.92 -12.36
N PRO A 142 -4.40 -4.89 -12.39
CA PRO A 142 -5.13 -4.53 -13.61
C PRO A 142 -4.22 -4.24 -14.81
N PHE A 143 -3.07 -3.58 -14.60
CA PHE A 143 -2.10 -3.33 -15.67
C PHE A 143 -1.47 -4.64 -16.17
N LEU A 144 -1.14 -5.56 -15.26
CA LEU A 144 -0.57 -6.86 -15.62
C LEU A 144 -1.59 -7.72 -16.38
N ASP A 145 -2.88 -7.62 -16.04
CA ASP A 145 -3.96 -8.30 -16.75
C ASP A 145 -4.17 -7.72 -18.16
N GLU A 146 -4.12 -6.38 -18.32
CA GLU A 146 -4.12 -5.72 -19.63
C GLU A 146 -2.92 -6.12 -20.49
N LEU A 147 -1.72 -6.11 -19.91
CA LEU A 147 -0.49 -6.55 -20.59
C LEU A 147 -0.58 -8.03 -21.01
N ALA A 148 -1.16 -8.89 -20.17
CA ALA A 148 -1.35 -10.29 -20.51
C ALA A 148 -2.29 -10.49 -21.70
N ASN A 149 -3.36 -9.70 -21.78
CA ASN A 149 -4.26 -9.71 -22.94
C ASN A 149 -3.56 -9.21 -24.20
N GLU A 150 -2.81 -8.11 -24.11
CA GLU A 150 -2.05 -7.57 -25.25
C GLU A 150 -1.01 -8.58 -25.78
N LEU A 151 -0.24 -9.21 -24.88
CA LEU A 151 0.75 -10.21 -25.23
C LEU A 151 0.12 -11.44 -25.91
N LYS A 152 -1.07 -11.83 -25.46
CA LYS A 152 -1.81 -12.94 -26.05
C LYS A 152 -2.29 -12.59 -27.46
N GLU A 153 -2.91 -11.43 -27.64
CA GLU A 153 -3.51 -11.01 -28.90
C GLU A 153 -2.47 -10.65 -29.97
N LYS A 154 -1.42 -9.91 -29.60
CA LYS A 154 -0.45 -9.38 -30.56
C LYS A 154 0.75 -10.28 -30.80
N HIS A 155 1.12 -11.09 -29.80
CA HIS A 155 2.41 -11.80 -29.79
C HIS A 155 2.28 -13.31 -29.62
N ASN A 156 1.06 -13.85 -29.50
CA ASN A 156 0.81 -15.25 -29.14
C ASN A 156 1.63 -15.68 -27.90
N VAL A 157 1.68 -14.80 -26.88
CA VAL A 157 2.34 -15.06 -25.60
C VAL A 157 1.29 -15.10 -24.51
N LEU A 158 1.25 -16.21 -23.78
CA LEU A 158 0.39 -16.38 -22.61
C LEU A 158 1.16 -15.96 -21.36
N MET A 159 0.80 -14.81 -20.81
CA MET A 159 1.29 -14.34 -19.52
C MET A 159 0.34 -14.76 -18.40
N ARG A 160 0.87 -15.32 -17.31
CA ARG A 160 0.10 -15.76 -16.13
C ARG A 160 0.76 -15.26 -14.86
N LEU A 161 0.00 -14.52 -14.05
CA LEU A 161 0.37 -14.12 -12.71
C LEU A 161 -0.30 -15.05 -11.69
N THR A 162 0.50 -15.73 -10.88
CA THR A 162 0.05 -16.52 -9.72
C THR A 162 0.61 -15.89 -8.46
N THR A 163 -0.23 -15.66 -7.46
CA THR A 163 0.11 -14.96 -6.21
C THR A 163 -0.11 -15.90 -5.03
N LYS A 164 0.46 -15.60 -3.86
CA LYS A 164 0.23 -16.41 -2.64
C LYS A 164 -1.23 -16.65 -2.26
N GLU A 165 -2.15 -15.85 -2.79
CA GLU A 165 -3.60 -15.95 -2.57
C GLU A 165 -4.27 -16.95 -3.52
N ASP A 166 -3.59 -17.31 -4.61
CA ASP A 166 -4.10 -18.25 -5.59
C ASP A 166 -3.85 -19.70 -5.10
N PRO A 167 -4.85 -20.59 -5.14
CA PRO A 167 -4.70 -21.99 -4.69
C PRO A 167 -3.60 -22.76 -5.44
N SER A 168 -3.27 -22.32 -6.66
CA SER A 168 -2.22 -22.90 -7.48
C SER A 168 -0.81 -22.45 -7.10
N PHE A 169 -0.66 -21.49 -6.18
CA PHE A 169 0.65 -20.99 -5.78
C PHE A 169 1.42 -22.04 -4.97
N PRO A 170 2.63 -22.45 -5.39
CA PRO A 170 3.36 -23.52 -4.73
C PRO A 170 4.09 -22.98 -3.50
N ASN A 171 3.33 -22.71 -2.43
CA ASN A 171 3.81 -22.18 -1.16
C ASN A 171 5.00 -22.99 -0.60
N GLY A 172 4.96 -24.32 -0.72
CA GLY A 172 6.03 -25.21 -0.27
C GLY A 172 7.31 -25.12 -1.11
N GLY A 173 7.23 -24.65 -2.36
CA GLY A 173 8.37 -24.53 -3.27
C GLY A 173 9.02 -23.15 -3.30
N TYR A 174 8.29 -22.09 -2.91
CA TYR A 174 8.76 -20.71 -3.00
C TYR A 174 9.26 -20.11 -1.69
N GLY A 175 8.99 -20.77 -0.56
CA GLY A 175 9.29 -20.26 0.77
C GLY A 175 8.48 -18.99 1.13
N GLU A 176 8.81 -18.36 2.24
CA GLU A 176 8.04 -17.23 2.77
C GLU A 176 8.26 -15.91 2.02
N TYR A 177 9.28 -15.83 1.14
CA TYR A 177 9.75 -14.55 0.59
C TYR A 177 9.17 -14.19 -0.80
N VAL A 178 8.61 -15.15 -1.54
CA VAL A 178 8.06 -14.89 -2.88
C VAL A 178 6.55 -14.72 -2.79
N SER A 179 6.04 -13.51 -3.08
CA SER A 179 4.61 -13.18 -2.98
C SER A 179 3.83 -13.36 -4.28
N ALA A 180 4.53 -13.45 -5.42
CA ALA A 180 3.97 -13.71 -6.73
C ALA A 180 4.98 -14.29 -7.70
N HIS A 181 4.45 -14.99 -8.70
CA HIS A 181 5.16 -15.60 -9.81
C HIS A 181 4.48 -15.16 -11.11
N LEU A 182 5.26 -14.53 -11.98
CA LEU A 182 4.86 -14.23 -13.34
C LEU A 182 5.55 -15.20 -14.32
N ARG A 183 4.75 -15.86 -15.17
CA ARG A 183 5.25 -16.77 -16.20
C ARG A 183 4.74 -16.33 -17.57
N CYS A 184 5.62 -16.34 -18.56
CA CYS A 184 5.25 -16.12 -19.96
C CYS A 184 5.56 -17.40 -20.74
N GLU A 185 4.57 -17.90 -21.48
CA GLU A 185 4.69 -19.07 -22.35
C GLU A 185 4.29 -18.69 -23.77
N LYS A 186 4.82 -19.40 -24.77
CA LYS A 186 4.28 -19.29 -26.12
C LYS A 186 2.87 -19.90 -26.12
N GLY A 187 1.90 -19.27 -26.78
CA GLY A 187 0.47 -19.61 -26.70
C GLY A 187 0.11 -21.04 -27.11
N ASP A 188 1.00 -21.72 -27.83
CA ASP A 188 0.85 -23.10 -28.28
C ASP A 188 1.52 -24.13 -27.36
N ALA A 189 2.15 -23.70 -26.25
CA ALA A 189 2.78 -24.59 -25.30
C ALA A 189 1.71 -25.38 -24.51
N PRO A 190 1.88 -26.70 -24.29
CA PRO A 190 0.89 -27.50 -23.58
C PRO A 190 0.66 -26.95 -22.18
N SER A 191 -0.55 -26.46 -21.94
CA SER A 191 -0.99 -25.97 -20.64
C SER A 191 -1.08 -27.15 -19.67
N GLY A 192 -0.02 -27.39 -18.90
CA GLY A 192 -0.04 -28.52 -17.96
C GLY A 192 1.20 -28.71 -17.10
N HIS A 193 2.29 -27.99 -17.32
CA HIS A 193 3.44 -28.11 -16.43
C HIS A 193 3.13 -27.42 -15.09
N PRO A 194 3.14 -28.14 -13.97
CA PRO A 194 2.94 -27.55 -12.65
C PRO A 194 3.98 -26.45 -12.41
N LEU A 195 3.61 -25.45 -11.61
CA LEU A 195 4.51 -24.39 -11.18
C LEU A 195 5.61 -25.03 -10.32
N VAL A 196 6.73 -25.42 -10.93
CA VAL A 196 7.90 -25.94 -10.20
C VAL A 196 8.84 -24.77 -9.97
N ALA A 197 9.01 -24.37 -8.72
CA ALA A 197 10.09 -23.48 -8.34
C ALA A 197 11.43 -24.16 -8.62
N VAL A 198 12.29 -23.56 -9.44
CA VAL A 198 13.65 -24.09 -9.67
C VAL A 198 14.57 -23.43 -8.65
N GLU A 199 15.00 -24.18 -7.65
CA GLU A 199 16.01 -23.69 -6.71
C GLU A 199 17.36 -23.54 -7.43
N THR A 200 17.96 -22.35 -7.33
CA THR A 200 19.30 -22.08 -7.85
C THR A 200 20.23 -21.63 -6.72
N LYS A 201 21.53 -21.62 -7.00
CA LYS A 201 22.56 -21.20 -6.05
C LYS A 201 22.43 -19.74 -5.55
N ARG A 202 21.52 -18.94 -6.13
CA ARG A 202 21.25 -17.54 -5.75
C ARG A 202 19.83 -17.31 -5.18
N GLY A 203 19.10 -18.38 -4.86
CA GLY A 203 17.67 -18.37 -4.52
C GLY A 203 16.83 -19.12 -5.56
N PHE A 204 15.51 -18.98 -5.56
CA PHE A 204 14.69 -19.55 -6.63
C PHE A 204 14.93 -18.77 -7.95
N SER A 205 15.31 -19.46 -9.03
CA SER A 205 15.27 -18.87 -10.38
C SER A 205 14.07 -19.37 -11.16
N ILE A 206 13.71 -18.52 -12.10
CA ILE A 206 12.88 -18.80 -13.26
C ILE A 206 13.81 -19.36 -14.35
#